data_AF-A0A7S0T2F7-F1
#
_entry.id   AF-A0A7S0T2F7-F1
#
_cell.length_a   1.000
_cell.length_b   1.000
_cell.length_c   1.000
_cell.angle_alpha   90.00
_cell.angle_beta   90.00
_cell.angle_gamma   90.00
#
_symmetry.space_group_name_H-M   'P 1'
#
loop_
_entity.id
_entity.type
_entity.pdbx_description
1 polymer ?
#
loop_
_entity_poly.entity_id
_entity_poly.type
_entity_poly.pdbx_seq_one_letter_code
_entity_poly.pdbx_strand_id
1 'polypeptide(L)'
;GWGEKGGGGGGGWGEKGGGGNEKSVQFKGRSDQSWVSKVLYLWVTPFLKLGGERTLELDDLLPLPNDYLASTNSRRFDTLLVRAMQREAARLADDVGPKDGPASKGPLLPALVSPLWACFGATILTGSFFKLVNDLIQFLPAIVLGGFLRYISGKDHFLTPLSLGDDAFGAMYCLLMFVLPVLRTLSEQVYFYYAQASGICIKGALATAVYRKTMRLSAAGRDGSTTGEVLNHMQLDAQRVGDLMLFINVLWSGVLQTVGYMLLLYAYIGWASVGGFGIMVVLIPLQKYFFKVISALREQQTKLTDRRVKLQNEALSGVKILKLNAWEEALRREVEAVRGEEMRTAAKVANKNAMNSSIMNTGPTLVALAAFSIYAGVMRKEMLPSVIFPSLTLFSLLRFPVMFYPRCLSLCADAIVALRRLQTYFLLPEALATTIELPARVDGKVNKGGTKPMSGVAVAATVVGGGDG
;
A
#
# COMPACT_ATOMS: atom_id res chain seq x y z
N GLY A 1 -54.06 32.38 0.08
CA GLY A 1 -54.18 33.78 0.52
C GLY A 1 -52.81 34.28 0.90
N TRP A 2 -52.42 35.41 0.29
CA TRP A 2 -51.29 36.30 0.66
C TRP A 2 -49.89 35.68 0.57
N GLY A 3 -48.94 36.18 -0.23
CA GLY A 3 -48.87 37.36 -1.10
C GLY A 3 -47.40 37.55 -1.48
N GLU A 4 -47.14 37.85 -2.75
CA GLU A 4 -45.83 38.25 -3.26
C GLU A 4 -45.32 39.52 -2.60
N LYS A 5 -43.99 39.62 -2.42
CA LYS A 5 -43.24 40.85 -2.69
C LYS A 5 -41.85 40.49 -3.22
N GLY A 6 -41.65 40.77 -4.50
CA GLY A 6 -40.33 40.88 -5.09
C GLY A 6 -39.59 42.14 -4.61
N GLY A 7 -38.27 42.05 -4.62
CA GLY A 7 -37.36 43.15 -4.37
C GLY A 7 -35.98 42.76 -4.88
N GLY A 8 -35.71 43.08 -6.14
CA GLY A 8 -34.39 42.94 -6.74
C GLY A 8 -33.39 43.90 -6.09
N GLY A 9 -32.19 43.40 -5.84
CA GLY A 9 -31.04 44.17 -5.42
C GLY A 9 -29.79 43.44 -5.88
N GLY A 10 -29.23 43.87 -7.01
CA GLY A 10 -27.90 43.47 -7.44
C GLY A 10 -26.89 43.91 -6.40
N GLY A 11 -26.23 42.95 -5.76
CA GLY A 11 -25.08 43.15 -4.89
C GLY A 11 -23.88 42.48 -5.53
N GLY A 12 -22.91 43.29 -5.93
CA GLY A 12 -21.69 42.84 -6.60
C GLY A 12 -20.95 41.77 -5.81
N TRP A 13 -20.31 40.88 -6.55
CA TRP A 13 -19.26 40.00 -6.07
C TRP A 13 -18.07 40.88 -5.67
N GLY A 14 -18.14 41.44 -4.46
CA GLY A 14 -17.00 42.05 -3.81
C GLY A 14 -16.08 40.92 -3.35
N GLU A 15 -14.99 40.72 -4.08
CA GLU A 15 -13.77 40.12 -3.55
C GLU A 15 -13.45 40.80 -2.22
N LYS A 16 -13.78 40.13 -1.11
CA LYS A 16 -13.06 40.38 0.14
C LYS A 16 -11.70 39.72 0.00
N GLY A 17 -10.78 40.45 -0.64
CA GLY A 17 -9.35 40.33 -0.42
C GLY A 17 -9.05 40.66 1.04
N GLY A 18 -9.37 39.73 1.94
CA GLY A 18 -8.92 39.73 3.32
C GLY A 18 -7.51 39.16 3.37
N GLY A 19 -6.53 39.95 2.93
CA GLY A 19 -5.12 39.72 3.20
C GLY A 19 -4.82 39.93 4.68
N GLY A 20 -5.43 39.10 5.54
CA GLY A 20 -4.99 38.92 6.91
C GLY A 20 -3.87 37.89 6.87
N ASN A 21 -2.65 38.34 7.13
CA ASN A 21 -1.47 37.51 7.35
C ASN A 21 -1.70 36.64 8.60
N GLU A 22 -2.52 35.60 8.47
CA GLU A 22 -2.88 34.68 9.54
C GLU A 22 -1.69 33.73 9.72
N LYS A 23 -0.70 34.20 10.50
CA LYS A 23 0.60 33.58 10.76
C LYS A 23 0.51 32.04 10.67
N SER A 24 1.18 31.47 9.68
CA SER A 24 1.29 30.02 9.53
C SER A 24 1.82 29.42 10.84
N VAL A 25 1.05 28.48 11.39
CA VAL A 25 1.40 27.86 12.67
C VAL A 25 2.39 26.74 12.38
N GLN A 26 3.67 27.00 12.61
CA GLN A 26 4.72 26.00 12.46
C GLN A 26 4.59 24.94 13.57
N PHE A 27 4.12 23.75 13.22
CA PHE A 27 4.02 22.62 14.14
C PHE A 27 5.37 21.95 14.34
N LYS A 28 5.64 21.51 15.58
CA LYS A 28 6.81 20.67 15.89
C LYS A 28 6.67 19.31 15.22
N GLY A 29 7.70 18.89 14.48
CA GLY A 29 7.74 17.60 13.80
C GLY A 29 7.73 16.42 14.77
N ARG A 30 7.41 15.23 14.26
CA ARG A 30 7.38 13.99 15.06
C ARG A 30 8.71 13.71 15.77
N SER A 31 9.86 14.09 15.20
CA SER A 31 11.19 13.87 15.79
C SER A 31 11.31 14.43 17.20
N ASP A 32 10.73 15.62 17.41
CA ASP A 32 10.94 16.46 18.59
C ASP A 32 9.97 16.12 19.73
N GLN A 33 9.11 15.13 19.51
CA GLN A 33 8.06 14.72 20.44
C GLN A 33 8.52 13.58 21.34
N SER A 34 7.94 13.50 22.54
CA SER A 34 8.14 12.39 23.47
C SER A 34 7.70 11.06 22.87
N TRP A 35 8.24 9.95 23.37
CA TRP A 35 7.88 8.61 22.89
C TRP A 35 6.38 8.31 23.08
N VAL A 36 5.78 8.78 24.18
CA VAL A 36 4.34 8.64 24.44
C VAL A 36 3.52 9.37 23.38
N SER A 37 3.90 10.62 23.07
CA SER A 37 3.24 11.41 22.02
C SER A 37 3.37 10.75 20.64
N LYS A 38 4.52 10.12 20.34
CA LYS A 38 4.74 9.36 19.09
C LYS A 38 3.85 8.13 18.97
N VAL A 39 3.66 7.37 20.07
CA VAL A 39 2.84 6.15 20.09
C VAL A 39 1.35 6.46 20.05
N LEU A 40 0.90 7.48 20.78
CA LEU A 40 -0.50 7.89 20.86
C LEU A 40 -0.92 8.91 19.78
N TYR A 41 0.00 9.31 18.91
CA TYR A 41 -0.23 10.32 17.86
C TYR A 41 -0.75 11.67 18.37
N LEU A 42 -0.47 12.03 19.62
CA LEU A 42 -0.93 13.27 20.26
C LEU A 42 -0.38 14.53 19.58
N TRP A 43 0.76 14.41 18.91
CA TRP A 43 1.36 15.50 18.13
C TRP A 43 0.53 15.92 16.91
N VAL A 44 -0.40 15.08 16.44
CA VAL A 44 -1.28 15.37 15.30
C VAL A 44 -2.55 16.10 15.75
N THR A 45 -2.95 15.96 17.02
CA THR A 45 -4.14 16.62 17.59
C THR A 45 -4.20 18.13 17.37
N PRO A 46 -3.14 18.94 17.58
CA PRO A 46 -3.22 20.38 17.34
C PRO A 46 -3.39 20.72 15.85
N PHE A 47 -2.82 19.93 14.95
CA PHE A 47 -3.02 20.06 13.50
C PHE A 47 -4.46 19.73 13.09
N LEU A 48 -5.04 18.65 13.65
CA LEU A 48 -6.45 18.31 13.41
C LEU A 48 -7.41 19.37 13.95
N LYS A 49 -7.06 19.98 15.09
CA LYS A 49 -7.84 21.08 15.65
C LYS A 49 -7.83 22.30 14.72
N LEU A 50 -6.67 22.68 14.20
CA LEU A 50 -6.55 23.76 13.22
C LEU A 50 -7.38 23.49 11.97
N GLY A 51 -7.35 22.26 11.45
CA GLY A 51 -8.18 21.86 10.30
C GLY A 51 -9.69 21.82 10.57
N GLY A 52 -10.10 21.78 11.85
CA GLY A 52 -11.50 21.95 12.25
C GLY A 52 -11.92 23.42 12.37
N GLU A 53 -10.96 24.32 12.59
CA GLU A 53 -11.19 25.77 12.73
C GLU A 53 -11.12 26.50 11.39
N ARG A 54 -10.21 26.10 10.50
CA ARG A 54 -10.04 26.67 9.16
C ARG A 54 -9.70 25.64 8.10
N THR A 55 -9.91 26.00 6.83
CA THR A 55 -9.39 25.22 5.70
C THR A 55 -7.86 25.27 5.70
N LEU A 56 -7.22 24.10 5.70
CA LEU A 56 -5.76 23.98 5.73
C LEU A 56 -5.14 24.41 4.40
N GLU A 57 -4.08 25.21 4.49
CA GLU A 57 -3.23 25.58 3.34
C GLU A 57 -1.93 24.76 3.31
N LEU A 58 -1.16 24.88 2.22
CA LEU A 58 0.09 24.13 2.04
C LEU A 58 1.12 24.46 3.14
N ASP A 59 1.13 25.71 3.60
CA ASP A 59 2.06 26.20 4.64
C ASP A 59 1.71 25.71 6.05
N ASP A 60 0.49 25.20 6.26
CA ASP A 60 0.04 24.63 7.54
C ASP A 60 0.41 23.15 7.70
N LEU A 61 0.98 22.53 6.65
CA LEU A 61 1.34 21.13 6.69
C LEU A 61 2.48 20.86 7.67
N LEU A 62 2.35 19.73 8.35
CA LEU A 62 3.37 19.24 9.27
C LEU A 62 4.70 19.04 8.53
N PRO A 63 5.82 19.59 9.04
CA PRO A 63 7.11 19.44 8.40
C PRO A 63 7.54 17.97 8.39
N LEU A 64 8.06 17.51 7.26
CA LEU A 64 8.62 16.17 7.15
C LEU A 64 9.94 16.07 7.93
N PRO A 65 10.16 14.99 8.72
CA PRO A 65 11.45 14.72 9.31
C PRO A 65 12.57 14.63 8.26
N ASN A 66 13.78 15.06 8.64
CA ASN A 66 14.98 15.02 7.79
C ASN A 66 15.30 13.63 7.22
N ASP A 67 14.95 12.57 7.96
CA ASP A 67 15.14 11.18 7.56
C ASP A 67 14.16 10.72 6.47
N TYR A 68 13.05 11.43 6.27
CA TYR A 68 12.03 11.10 5.26
C TYR A 68 12.05 12.06 4.06
N LEU A 69 12.93 13.06 4.08
CA LEU A 69 13.11 14.00 2.97
C LEU A 69 13.67 13.28 1.73
N ALA A 70 13.05 13.58 0.59
CA ALA A 70 13.43 13.00 -0.69
C ALA A 70 14.88 13.35 -1.07
N SER A 71 15.38 14.55 -0.74
CA SER A 71 16.75 14.97 -1.04
C SER A 71 17.81 14.06 -0.40
N THR A 72 17.62 13.70 0.88
CA THR A 72 18.51 12.81 1.63
C THR A 72 18.39 11.37 1.14
N ASN A 73 17.16 10.84 1.07
CA ASN A 73 16.90 9.45 0.75
C ASN A 73 17.23 9.12 -0.71
N SER A 74 16.87 10.01 -1.65
CA SER A 74 17.19 9.80 -3.08
C SER A 74 18.68 9.83 -3.33
N ARG A 75 19.47 10.71 -2.69
CA ARG A 75 20.92 10.77 -2.89
C ARG A 75 21.62 9.51 -2.38
N ARG A 76 21.23 9.01 -1.21
CA ARG A 76 21.75 7.75 -0.65
C ARG A 76 21.37 6.57 -1.55
N PHE A 77 20.12 6.51 -1.99
CA PHE A 77 19.62 5.46 -2.88
C PHE A 77 20.30 5.48 -4.25
N ASP A 78 20.43 6.64 -4.90
CA ASP A 78 21.07 6.82 -6.21
C ASP A 78 22.53 6.31 -6.20
N THR A 79 23.28 6.62 -5.14
CA THR A 79 24.67 6.16 -4.99
C THR A 79 24.78 4.64 -4.91
N LEU A 80 23.88 3.99 -4.17
CA LEU A 80 23.86 2.53 -4.04
C LEU A 80 23.29 1.86 -5.29
N LEU A 81 22.30 2.49 -5.93
CA LEU A 81 21.68 2.01 -7.16
C LEU A 81 22.69 1.98 -8.30
N VAL A 82 23.43 3.06 -8.53
CA VAL A 82 24.47 3.12 -9.58
C VAL A 82 25.50 2.02 -9.40
N ARG A 83 26.00 1.82 -8.16
CA ARG A 83 26.95 0.73 -7.85
C ARG A 83 26.36 -0.65 -8.12
N ALA A 84 25.09 -0.88 -7.78
CA ALA A 84 24.43 -2.15 -8.00
C ALA A 84 24.16 -2.42 -9.49
N MET A 85 23.71 -1.40 -10.23
CA MET A 85 23.44 -1.49 -11.67
C MET A 85 24.73 -1.69 -12.48
N GLN A 86 25.84 -1.04 -12.10
CA GLN A 86 27.14 -1.26 -12.74
C GLN A 86 27.63 -2.70 -12.57
N ARG A 87 27.48 -3.30 -11.38
CA ARG A 87 27.84 -4.70 -11.14
C ARG A 87 26.99 -5.65 -11.98
N GLU A 88 25.69 -5.37 -12.08
CA GLU A 88 24.79 -6.21 -12.87
C GLU A 88 25.03 -6.05 -14.37
N ALA A 89 25.32 -4.83 -14.85
CA ALA A 89 25.72 -4.57 -16.23
C ALA A 89 27.03 -5.29 -16.60
N ALA A 90 28.03 -5.28 -15.70
CA ALA A 90 29.28 -6.03 -15.89
C ALA A 90 29.02 -7.55 -15.97
N ARG A 91 28.19 -8.08 -15.07
CA ARG A 91 27.80 -9.50 -15.09
C ARG A 91 27.05 -9.89 -16.36
N LEU A 92 26.18 -9.01 -16.87
CA LEU A 92 25.47 -9.23 -18.13
C LEU A 92 26.42 -9.18 -19.32
N ALA A 93 27.47 -8.35 -19.29
CA ALA A 93 28.51 -8.29 -20.32
C ALA A 93 29.41 -9.55 -20.31
N ASP A 94 29.74 -10.09 -19.13
CA ASP A 94 30.57 -11.29 -18.99
C ASP A 94 29.86 -12.58 -19.43
N ASP A 95 28.52 -12.64 -19.37
CA ASP A 95 27.71 -13.79 -19.81
C ASP A 95 27.50 -13.84 -21.34
N VAL A 96 28.07 -12.91 -22.12
CA VAL A 96 28.02 -12.86 -23.61
C VAL A 96 29.15 -13.69 -24.27
N GLY A 97 29.90 -14.49 -23.51
CA GLY A 97 30.83 -15.48 -24.05
C GLY A 97 30.11 -16.60 -24.85
N PRO A 98 30.78 -17.28 -25.79
CA PRO A 98 30.13 -18.25 -26.67
C PRO A 98 29.64 -19.46 -25.85
N LYS A 99 28.32 -19.64 -25.76
CA LYS A 99 27.72 -20.82 -25.12
C LYS A 99 26.54 -21.36 -25.92
N ASP A 100 26.73 -22.57 -26.41
CA ASP A 100 25.69 -23.51 -26.83
C ASP A 100 24.88 -23.96 -25.60
N GLY A 101 23.72 -23.36 -25.37
CA GLY A 101 22.79 -23.73 -24.30
C GLY A 101 21.60 -22.75 -24.18
N PRO A 102 20.43 -23.18 -23.66
CA PRO A 102 19.23 -22.35 -23.74
C PRO A 102 19.20 -21.26 -22.65
N ALA A 103 18.84 -20.05 -23.09
CA ALA A 103 18.44 -18.85 -22.35
C ALA A 103 19.55 -17.97 -21.72
N SER A 104 19.80 -16.83 -22.38
CA SER A 104 20.37 -15.61 -21.80
C SER A 104 19.75 -15.31 -20.43
N LYS A 105 20.58 -15.16 -19.39
CA LYS A 105 20.12 -14.83 -18.04
C LYS A 105 19.66 -13.38 -18.01
N GLY A 106 18.35 -13.17 -17.96
CA GLY A 106 17.77 -11.84 -17.76
C GLY A 106 18.25 -11.17 -16.46
N PRO A 107 18.01 -9.85 -16.32
CA PRO A 107 18.47 -9.08 -15.18
C PRO A 107 17.94 -9.65 -13.86
N LEU A 108 18.83 -9.82 -12.87
CA LEU A 108 18.47 -10.39 -11.57
C LEU A 108 17.81 -9.32 -10.69
N LEU A 109 16.54 -9.55 -10.30
CA LEU A 109 15.79 -8.77 -9.31
C LEU A 109 16.59 -8.31 -8.07
N PRO A 110 17.48 -9.14 -7.48
CA PRO A 110 18.37 -8.73 -6.41
C PRO A 110 19.15 -7.42 -6.63
N ALA A 111 19.47 -7.04 -7.88
CA ALA A 111 20.25 -5.84 -8.16
C ALA A 111 19.53 -4.54 -7.79
N LEU A 112 18.19 -4.49 -7.92
CA LEU A 112 17.38 -3.33 -7.50
C LEU A 112 16.89 -3.48 -6.04
N VAL A 113 16.64 -4.70 -5.58
CA VAL A 113 16.15 -4.95 -4.21
C VAL A 113 17.26 -4.73 -3.16
N SER A 114 18.50 -5.07 -3.47
CA SER A 114 19.66 -4.87 -2.58
C SER A 114 19.87 -3.40 -2.16
N PRO A 115 19.94 -2.41 -3.06
CA PRO A 115 20.08 -1.00 -2.68
C PRO A 115 18.84 -0.47 -1.94
N LEU A 116 17.63 -0.95 -2.27
CA LEU A 116 16.42 -0.61 -1.53
C LEU A 116 16.51 -1.12 -0.08
N TRP A 117 16.95 -2.36 0.12
CA TRP A 117 17.13 -2.95 1.45
C TRP A 117 18.22 -2.24 2.25
N ALA A 118 19.34 -1.87 1.62
CA ALA A 118 20.43 -1.15 2.29
C ALA A 118 20.05 0.28 2.75
N CYS A 119 19.10 0.93 2.07
CA CYS A 119 18.58 2.24 2.45
C CYS A 119 17.46 2.16 3.48
N PHE A 120 16.46 1.31 3.25
CA PHE A 120 15.19 1.33 3.98
C PHE A 120 14.99 0.12 4.89
N GLY A 121 15.87 -0.88 4.83
CA GLY A 121 15.76 -2.14 5.57
C GLY A 121 15.70 -1.98 7.09
N ALA A 122 16.39 -1.00 7.67
CA ALA A 122 16.33 -0.73 9.11
C ALA A 122 14.93 -0.25 9.56
N THR A 123 14.31 0.63 8.79
CA THR A 123 12.94 1.11 9.02
C THR A 123 11.93 -0.02 8.84
N ILE A 124 12.10 -0.83 7.79
CA ILE A 124 11.26 -2.01 7.54
C ILE A 124 11.38 -3.01 8.69
N LEU A 125 12.59 -3.33 9.14
CA LEU A 125 12.85 -4.28 10.22
C LEU A 125 12.25 -3.81 11.55
N THR A 126 12.31 -2.51 11.82
CA THR A 126 11.64 -1.92 13.00
C THR A 126 10.13 -2.13 12.92
N GLY A 127 9.52 -1.87 11.75
CA GLY A 127 8.10 -2.17 11.51
C GLY A 127 7.77 -3.66 11.66
N SER A 128 8.59 -4.55 11.10
CA SER A 128 8.44 -6.00 11.20
C SER A 128 8.48 -6.49 12.64
N PHE A 129 9.34 -5.91 13.49
CA PHE A 129 9.38 -6.23 14.91
C PHE A 129 8.06 -5.91 15.62
N PHE A 130 7.52 -4.71 15.42
CA PHE A 130 6.20 -4.35 15.99
C PHE A 130 5.07 -5.22 15.43
N LYS A 131 5.17 -5.66 14.17
CA LYS A 131 4.22 -6.61 13.60
C LYS A 131 4.28 -7.98 14.28
N LEU A 132 5.49 -8.49 14.54
CA LEU A 132 5.68 -9.75 15.26
C LEU A 132 5.11 -9.67 16.68
N VAL A 133 5.39 -8.58 17.40
CA VAL A 133 4.82 -8.34 18.74
C VAL A 133 3.29 -8.29 18.67
N ASN A 134 2.72 -7.59 17.70
CA ASN A 134 1.27 -7.56 17.48
C ASN A 134 0.69 -8.97 17.24
N ASP A 135 1.32 -9.79 16.40
CA ASP A 135 0.86 -11.15 16.11
C ASP A 135 0.93 -12.06 17.34
N LEU A 136 1.98 -11.95 18.15
CA LEU A 136 2.09 -12.72 19.40
C LEU A 136 1.01 -12.33 20.41
N ILE A 137 0.75 -11.03 20.57
CA ILE A 137 -0.30 -10.53 21.47
C ILE A 137 -1.69 -10.92 20.94
N GLN A 138 -1.87 -10.99 19.62
CA GLN A 138 -3.17 -11.24 19.00
C GLN A 138 -3.83 -12.56 19.42
N PHE A 139 -3.05 -13.58 19.79
CA PHE A 139 -3.57 -14.86 20.28
C PHE A 139 -4.05 -14.80 21.74
N LEU A 140 -3.49 -13.91 22.55
CA LEU A 140 -3.73 -13.86 23.99
C LEU A 140 -5.18 -13.53 24.40
N PRO A 141 -5.90 -12.58 23.77
CA PRO A 141 -7.27 -12.25 24.15
C PRO A 141 -8.23 -13.44 24.18
N ALA A 142 -8.13 -14.37 23.23
CA ALA A 142 -8.98 -15.56 23.20
C ALA A 142 -8.64 -16.52 24.35
N ILE A 143 -7.34 -16.69 24.65
CA ILE A 143 -6.86 -17.51 25.78
C ILE A 143 -7.33 -16.92 27.10
N VAL A 144 -7.19 -15.60 27.27
CA VAL A 144 -7.61 -14.88 28.48
C VAL A 144 -9.11 -14.98 28.69
N LEU A 145 -9.92 -14.84 27.62
CA LEU A 145 -11.37 -15.05 27.68
C LEU A 145 -11.72 -16.47 28.12
N GLY A 146 -11.03 -17.49 27.58
CA GLY A 146 -11.23 -18.87 27.99
C GLY A 146 -10.87 -19.11 29.46
N GLY A 147 -9.76 -18.52 29.92
CA GLY A 147 -9.34 -18.58 31.32
C GLY A 147 -10.33 -17.91 32.27
N PHE A 148 -10.82 -16.72 31.91
CA PHE A 148 -11.83 -15.99 32.66
C PHE A 148 -13.14 -16.77 32.81
N LEU A 149 -13.60 -17.42 31.72
CA LEU A 149 -14.80 -18.25 31.77
C LEU A 149 -14.61 -19.52 32.62
N ARG A 150 -13.39 -20.08 32.69
CA ARG A 150 -13.08 -21.19 33.61
C ARG A 150 -13.08 -20.74 35.06
N TYR A 151 -12.53 -19.56 35.34
CA TYR A 151 -12.54 -18.95 36.67
C TYR A 151 -13.98 -18.75 37.18
N ILE A 152 -14.88 -18.17 36.37
CA ILE A 152 -16.30 -18.02 36.74
C ILE A 152 -16.97 -19.39 36.97
N SER A 153 -16.54 -20.43 36.26
CA SER A 153 -17.08 -21.78 36.39
C SER A 153 -16.47 -22.58 37.56
N GLY A 154 -15.59 -21.99 38.38
CA GLY A 154 -14.92 -22.67 39.48
C GLY A 154 -13.98 -23.80 39.05
N LYS A 155 -13.45 -23.75 37.81
CA LYS A 155 -12.52 -24.75 37.25
C LYS A 155 -11.11 -24.20 37.20
N ASP A 156 -10.13 -25.11 37.20
CA ASP A 156 -8.71 -24.76 37.05
C ASP A 156 -8.48 -23.84 35.85
N HIS A 157 -7.83 -22.72 36.12
CA HIS A 157 -7.56 -21.64 35.17
C HIS A 157 -6.06 -21.37 35.01
N PHE A 158 -5.69 -20.56 34.03
CA PHE A 158 -4.27 -20.30 33.72
C PHE A 158 -3.51 -19.54 34.81
N LEU A 159 -4.22 -18.85 35.70
CA LEU A 159 -3.64 -18.08 36.81
C LEU A 159 -3.63 -18.86 38.13
N THR A 160 -4.23 -20.05 38.22
CA THR A 160 -4.21 -20.92 39.41
C THR A 160 -2.82 -21.16 40.02
N PRO A 161 -1.71 -21.28 39.25
CA PRO A 161 -0.37 -21.43 39.86
C PRO A 161 0.16 -20.13 40.51
N LEU A 162 -0.44 -18.98 40.24
CA LEU A 162 -0.14 -17.72 40.89
C LEU A 162 -0.98 -17.68 42.17
N SER A 163 -0.38 -17.90 43.34
CA SER A 163 -1.07 -17.93 44.64
C SER A 163 -1.63 -16.56 45.04
N LEU A 164 -2.71 -16.12 44.38
CA LEU A 164 -3.46 -14.89 44.63
C LEU A 164 -4.80 -15.24 45.31
N GLY A 165 -5.40 -14.27 46.01
CA GLY A 165 -6.75 -14.42 46.56
C GLY A 165 -7.83 -14.43 45.46
N ASP A 166 -8.98 -15.04 45.75
CA ASP A 166 -10.06 -15.26 44.78
C ASP A 166 -10.55 -13.98 44.08
N ASP A 167 -10.68 -12.87 44.82
CA ASP A 167 -11.09 -11.56 44.26
C ASP A 167 -10.02 -10.93 43.35
N ALA A 168 -8.74 -11.21 43.63
CA ALA A 168 -7.62 -10.68 42.86
C ALA A 168 -7.51 -11.33 41.48
N PHE A 169 -7.94 -12.60 41.32
CA PHE A 169 -7.98 -13.25 40.02
C PHE A 169 -8.98 -12.60 39.07
N GLY A 170 -10.19 -12.30 39.54
CA GLY A 170 -11.22 -11.62 38.74
C GLY A 170 -10.73 -10.25 38.27
N ALA A 171 -10.16 -9.44 39.18
CA ALA A 171 -9.58 -8.14 38.84
C ALA A 171 -8.43 -8.24 37.81
N MET A 172 -7.56 -9.24 37.96
CA MET A 172 -6.46 -9.48 37.02
C MET A 172 -6.96 -9.86 35.62
N TYR A 173 -7.98 -10.72 35.50
CA TYR A 173 -8.58 -11.06 34.21
C TYR A 173 -9.19 -9.84 33.53
N CYS A 174 -9.94 -9.01 34.25
CA CYS A 174 -10.49 -7.76 33.72
C CYS A 174 -9.39 -6.81 33.23
N LEU A 175 -8.30 -6.66 34.00
CA LEU A 175 -7.16 -5.85 33.61
C LEU A 175 -6.47 -6.40 32.35
N LEU A 176 -6.24 -7.71 32.27
CA LEU A 176 -5.63 -8.36 31.10
C LEU A 176 -6.52 -8.21 29.85
N MET A 177 -7.84 -8.37 30.00
CA MET A 177 -8.79 -8.19 28.90
C MET A 177 -8.84 -6.74 28.38
N PHE A 178 -8.44 -5.76 29.18
CA PHE A 178 -8.28 -4.37 28.75
C PHE A 178 -6.90 -4.09 28.15
N VAL A 179 -5.83 -4.46 28.86
CA VAL A 179 -4.45 -4.12 28.49
C VAL A 179 -4.00 -4.82 27.21
N LEU A 180 -4.37 -6.09 27.01
CA LEU A 180 -3.91 -6.86 25.85
C LEU A 180 -4.46 -6.31 24.52
N PRO A 181 -5.77 -6.03 24.35
CA PRO A 181 -6.26 -5.37 23.16
C PRO A 181 -5.66 -3.97 22.94
N VAL A 182 -5.48 -3.17 24.00
CA VAL A 182 -4.86 -1.84 23.88
C VAL A 182 -3.43 -1.95 23.35
N LEU A 183 -2.61 -2.81 23.95
CA LEU A 183 -1.22 -3.01 23.53
C LEU A 183 -1.13 -3.57 22.11
N ARG A 184 -2.04 -4.49 21.75
CA ARG A 184 -2.19 -5.01 20.38
C ARG A 184 -2.45 -3.86 19.41
N THR A 185 -3.45 -3.02 19.68
CA THR A 185 -3.83 -1.89 18.82
C THR A 185 -2.69 -0.89 18.69
N LEU A 186 -2.02 -0.52 19.78
CA LEU A 186 -0.87 0.38 19.72
C LEU A 186 0.27 -0.19 18.85
N SER A 187 0.59 -1.47 19.03
CA SER A 187 1.62 -2.15 18.24
C SER A 187 1.26 -2.20 16.75
N GLU A 188 -0.02 -2.44 16.44
CA GLU A 188 -0.53 -2.43 15.06
C GLU A 188 -0.41 -1.06 14.39
N GLN A 189 -0.76 0.01 15.11
CA GLN A 189 -0.66 1.37 14.57
C GLN A 189 0.79 1.82 14.38
N VAL A 190 1.70 1.42 15.29
CA VAL A 190 3.13 1.69 15.12
C VAL A 190 3.67 0.96 13.89
N TYR A 191 3.29 -0.30 13.69
CA TYR A 191 3.60 -1.05 12.46
C TYR A 191 3.11 -0.33 11.21
N PHE A 192 1.82 0.05 11.16
CA PHE A 192 1.24 0.72 9.98
C PHE A 192 1.95 2.02 9.65
N TYR A 193 2.37 2.80 10.65
CA TYR A 193 3.15 4.01 10.42
C TYR A 193 4.50 3.73 9.77
N TYR A 194 5.29 2.80 10.30
CA TYR A 194 6.59 2.49 9.73
C TYR A 194 6.48 1.88 8.33
N ALA A 195 5.47 1.03 8.10
CA ALA A 195 5.17 0.47 6.79
C ALA A 195 4.78 1.56 5.77
N GLN A 196 3.85 2.46 6.11
CA GLN A 196 3.49 3.59 5.25
C GLN A 196 4.66 4.55 4.99
N ALA A 197 5.41 4.90 6.04
CA ALA A 197 6.57 5.79 5.93
C ALA A 197 7.63 5.21 4.98
N SER A 198 7.96 3.93 5.12
CA SER A 198 8.88 3.24 4.22
C SER A 198 8.37 3.20 2.78
N GLY A 199 7.07 2.93 2.56
CA GLY A 199 6.44 2.92 1.23
C GLY A 199 6.51 4.26 0.51
N ILE A 200 6.18 5.36 1.22
CA ILE A 200 6.25 6.72 0.67
C ILE A 200 7.70 7.09 0.33
N CYS A 201 8.66 6.76 1.20
CA CYS A 201 10.07 7.05 0.96
C CYS A 201 10.64 6.25 -0.22
N ILE A 202 10.28 4.97 -0.35
CA ILE A 202 10.69 4.11 -1.47
C ILE A 202 10.09 4.64 -2.78
N LYS A 203 8.79 4.99 -2.80
CA LYS A 203 8.15 5.61 -3.95
C LYS A 203 8.88 6.89 -4.37
N GLY A 204 9.14 7.79 -3.42
CA GLY A 204 9.83 9.05 -3.69
C GLY A 204 11.26 8.85 -4.22
N ALA A 205 12.00 7.91 -3.64
CA ALA A 205 13.37 7.57 -4.06
C ALA A 205 13.39 6.95 -5.46
N LEU A 206 12.49 6.01 -5.76
CA LEU A 206 12.38 5.39 -7.09
C LEU A 206 11.96 6.41 -8.15
N ALA A 207 10.94 7.23 -7.87
CA ALA A 207 10.50 8.27 -8.80
C ALA A 207 11.64 9.28 -9.11
N THR A 208 12.39 9.69 -8.08
CA THR A 208 13.55 10.59 -8.27
C THR A 208 14.68 9.90 -9.05
N ALA A 209 14.92 8.61 -8.81
CA ALA A 209 15.93 7.85 -9.53
C ALA A 209 15.55 7.67 -11.01
N VAL A 210 14.28 7.38 -11.31
CA VAL A 210 13.77 7.32 -12.69
C VAL A 210 14.00 8.67 -13.37
N TYR A 211 13.60 9.77 -12.74
CA TYR A 211 13.81 11.13 -13.27
C TYR A 211 15.29 11.42 -13.59
N ARG A 212 16.20 11.10 -12.65
CA ARG A 212 17.65 11.28 -12.86
C ARG A 212 18.20 10.40 -13.98
N LYS A 213 17.74 9.14 -14.06
CA LYS A 213 18.13 8.21 -15.12
C LYS A 213 17.69 8.76 -16.47
N THR A 214 16.45 9.26 -16.59
CA THR A 214 15.94 9.87 -17.83
C THR A 214 16.83 11.00 -18.32
N MET A 215 17.31 11.86 -17.41
CA MET A 215 18.23 12.95 -17.73
C MET A 215 19.63 12.50 -18.18
N ARG A 216 20.02 11.23 -17.95
CA ARG A 216 21.31 10.65 -18.30
C ARG A 216 21.25 9.68 -19.48
N LEU A 217 20.08 9.38 -20.04
CA LEU A 217 19.94 8.39 -21.12
C LEU A 217 20.56 8.89 -22.44
N SER A 218 21.27 7.97 -23.11
CA SER A 218 21.77 8.16 -24.48
C SER A 218 20.62 8.22 -25.49
N ALA A 219 20.90 8.58 -26.74
CA ALA A 219 19.91 8.50 -27.82
C ALA A 219 19.42 7.05 -28.01
N ALA A 220 20.33 6.07 -27.98
CA ALA A 220 20.00 4.65 -28.08
C ALA A 220 19.18 4.13 -26.87
N GLY A 221 19.44 4.65 -25.66
CA GLY A 221 18.67 4.29 -24.47
C GLY A 221 17.31 4.98 -24.37
N ARG A 222 17.11 6.08 -25.10
CA ARG A 222 15.80 6.72 -25.27
C ARG A 222 14.97 6.04 -26.35
N ASP A 223 15.62 5.41 -27.33
CA ASP A 223 14.94 4.64 -28.35
C ASP A 223 14.19 3.48 -27.71
N GLY A 224 12.87 3.41 -27.95
CA GLY A 224 11.97 2.46 -27.28
C GLY A 224 11.53 2.80 -25.86
N SER A 225 11.89 3.97 -25.30
CA SER A 225 11.33 4.48 -24.03
C SER A 225 10.60 5.81 -24.26
N THR A 226 9.30 5.72 -24.52
CA THR A 226 8.45 6.89 -24.74
C THR A 226 8.29 7.74 -23.46
N THR A 227 7.99 9.03 -23.60
CA THR A 227 7.66 9.90 -22.46
C THR A 227 6.53 9.33 -21.58
N GLY A 228 5.56 8.64 -22.21
CA GLY A 228 4.48 7.95 -21.50
C GLY A 228 4.97 6.77 -20.66
N GLU A 229 5.90 5.97 -21.17
CA GLU A 229 6.49 4.83 -20.42
C GLU A 229 7.33 5.30 -19.23
N VAL A 230 8.11 6.37 -19.40
CA VAL A 230 8.87 6.99 -18.30
C VAL A 230 7.93 7.48 -17.21
N LEU A 231 6.84 8.15 -17.59
CA LEU A 231 5.83 8.62 -16.65
C LEU A 231 5.15 7.45 -15.92
N ASN A 232 4.86 6.37 -16.62
CA ASN A 232 4.32 5.14 -16.05
C ASN A 232 5.29 4.50 -15.04
N HIS A 233 6.60 4.43 -15.33
CA HIS A 233 7.60 3.97 -14.37
C HIS A 233 7.66 4.86 -13.12
N MET A 234 7.69 6.18 -13.32
CA MET A 234 7.81 7.16 -12.24
C MET A 234 6.59 7.20 -11.33
N GLN A 235 5.37 7.05 -11.89
CA GLN A 235 4.12 7.18 -11.14
C GLN A 235 3.52 5.85 -10.72
N LEU A 236 3.35 4.91 -11.65
CA LEU A 236 2.62 3.67 -11.40
C LEU A 236 3.52 2.55 -10.87
N ASP A 237 4.70 2.35 -11.46
CA ASP A 237 5.61 1.31 -10.97
C ASP A 237 6.20 1.67 -9.60
N ALA A 238 6.68 2.90 -9.42
CA ALA A 238 7.14 3.37 -8.12
C ALA A 238 6.04 3.30 -7.03
N GLN A 239 4.79 3.62 -7.38
CA GLN A 239 3.65 3.49 -6.47
C GLN A 239 3.41 2.03 -6.07
N ARG A 240 3.38 1.09 -7.02
CA ARG A 240 3.17 -0.34 -6.74
C ARG A 240 4.25 -0.89 -5.79
N VAL A 241 5.50 -0.48 -5.97
CA VAL A 241 6.61 -0.89 -5.08
C VAL A 241 6.49 -0.24 -3.70
N GLY A 242 6.04 1.02 -3.61
CA GLY A 242 5.75 1.66 -2.34
C GLY A 242 4.60 0.97 -1.58
N ASP A 243 3.50 0.68 -2.27
CA ASP A 243 2.32 0.03 -1.70
C ASP A 243 2.62 -1.40 -1.20
N LEU A 244 3.58 -2.10 -1.82
CA LEU A 244 4.06 -3.41 -1.36
C LEU A 244 4.52 -3.39 0.10
N MET A 245 5.09 -2.28 0.58
CA MET A 245 5.62 -2.19 1.95
C MET A 245 4.54 -2.40 3.02
N LEU A 246 3.27 -2.12 2.70
CA LEU A 246 2.13 -2.37 3.59
C LEU A 246 1.78 -3.86 3.70
N PHE A 247 2.14 -4.65 2.69
CA PHE A 247 1.71 -6.05 2.56
C PHE A 247 2.85 -7.05 2.71
N ILE A 248 4.11 -6.63 2.58
CA ILE A 248 5.27 -7.53 2.66
C ILE A 248 5.32 -8.28 4.00
N ASN A 249 4.98 -7.59 5.09
CA ASN A 249 4.93 -8.22 6.42
C ASN A 249 3.68 -9.08 6.62
N VAL A 250 2.61 -8.82 5.87
CA VAL A 250 1.38 -9.63 5.91
C VAL A 250 1.60 -11.03 5.32
N LEU A 251 2.58 -11.22 4.43
CA LEU A 251 2.90 -12.53 3.86
C LEU A 251 3.35 -13.53 4.92
N TRP A 252 4.36 -13.19 5.73
CA TRP A 252 4.82 -14.10 6.78
C TRP A 252 3.86 -14.09 7.99
N SER A 253 3.31 -12.92 8.33
CA SER A 253 2.35 -12.76 9.42
C SER A 253 1.06 -13.55 9.17
N GLY A 254 0.52 -13.54 7.96
CA GLY A 254 -0.71 -14.25 7.62
C GLY A 254 -0.57 -15.77 7.76
N VAL A 255 0.59 -16.32 7.40
CA VAL A 255 0.90 -17.75 7.63
C VAL A 255 1.00 -18.04 9.12
N LEU A 256 1.74 -17.22 9.87
CA LEU A 256 1.88 -17.35 11.32
C LEU A 256 0.52 -17.29 12.03
N GLN A 257 -0.34 -16.33 11.66
CA GLN A 257 -1.70 -16.19 12.19
C GLN A 257 -2.56 -17.40 11.86
N THR A 258 -2.55 -17.86 10.60
CA THR A 258 -3.35 -19.01 10.17
C THR A 258 -2.96 -20.27 10.95
N VAL A 259 -1.67 -20.56 11.05
CA VAL A 259 -1.15 -21.71 11.80
C VAL A 259 -1.46 -21.55 13.30
N GLY A 260 -1.20 -20.38 13.88
CA GLY A 260 -1.45 -20.11 15.29
C GLY A 260 -2.93 -20.30 15.68
N TYR A 261 -3.86 -19.69 14.93
CA TYR A 261 -5.28 -19.86 15.19
C TYR A 261 -5.75 -21.30 15.03
N MET A 262 -5.24 -22.03 14.03
CA MET A 262 -5.58 -23.43 13.85
C MET A 262 -5.06 -24.31 14.99
N LEU A 263 -3.85 -24.06 15.50
CA LEU A 263 -3.31 -24.77 16.66
C LEU A 263 -4.14 -24.49 17.92
N LEU A 264 -4.51 -23.22 18.18
CA LEU A 264 -5.38 -22.87 19.30
C LEU A 264 -6.77 -23.50 19.16
N LEU A 265 -7.38 -23.43 17.98
CA LEU A 265 -8.68 -24.07 17.72
C LEU A 265 -8.60 -25.59 17.92
N TYR A 266 -7.53 -26.23 17.47
CA TYR A 266 -7.32 -27.66 17.72
C TYR A 266 -7.17 -27.95 19.23
N ALA A 267 -6.52 -27.09 19.99
CA ALA A 267 -6.44 -27.23 21.45
C ALA A 267 -7.81 -27.10 22.16
N TYR A 268 -8.70 -26.21 21.67
CA TYR A 268 -10.04 -26.03 22.24
C TYR A 268 -11.04 -27.10 21.83
N ILE A 269 -11.16 -27.39 20.53
CA ILE A 269 -12.23 -28.23 19.96
C ILE A 269 -11.73 -29.48 19.22
N GLY A 270 -10.42 -29.74 19.18
CA GLY A 270 -9.83 -30.90 18.52
C GLY A 270 -10.08 -30.92 17.01
N TRP A 271 -10.29 -32.11 16.45
CA TRP A 271 -10.59 -32.30 15.01
C TRP A 271 -11.83 -31.56 14.50
N ALA A 272 -12.75 -31.12 15.37
CA ALA A 272 -13.88 -30.30 14.95
C ALA A 272 -13.46 -28.95 14.34
N SER A 273 -12.27 -28.46 14.71
CA SER A 273 -11.65 -27.26 14.11
C SER A 273 -11.44 -27.41 12.60
N VAL A 274 -11.05 -28.60 12.14
CA VAL A 274 -10.79 -28.90 10.72
C VAL A 274 -12.09 -28.84 9.92
N GLY A 275 -13.22 -29.27 10.49
CA GLY A 275 -14.52 -29.14 9.85
C GLY A 275 -14.94 -27.69 9.63
N GLY A 276 -14.76 -26.84 10.65
CA GLY A 276 -14.98 -25.39 10.52
C GLY A 276 -14.06 -24.74 9.48
N PHE A 277 -12.78 -25.11 9.50
CA PHE A 277 -11.81 -24.65 8.50
C PHE A 277 -12.17 -25.09 7.07
N GLY A 278 -12.69 -26.30 6.90
CA GLY A 278 -13.18 -26.80 5.61
C GLY A 278 -14.28 -25.91 5.02
N ILE A 279 -15.25 -25.48 5.83
CA ILE A 279 -16.28 -24.52 5.39
C ILE A 279 -15.67 -23.18 5.01
N MET A 280 -14.69 -22.67 5.76
CA MET A 280 -13.97 -21.44 5.38
C MET A 280 -13.29 -21.57 4.01
N VAL A 281 -12.63 -22.69 3.75
CA VAL A 281 -11.96 -22.95 2.46
C VAL A 281 -12.98 -23.01 1.33
N VAL A 282 -14.17 -23.59 1.54
CA VAL A 282 -15.27 -23.63 0.56
C VAL A 282 -15.86 -22.23 0.28
N LEU A 283 -15.82 -21.31 1.25
CA LEU A 283 -16.27 -19.92 1.05
C LEU A 283 -15.34 -19.13 0.10
N ILE A 284 -14.06 -19.49 -0.03
CA ILE A 284 -13.10 -18.83 -0.92
C ILE A 284 -13.48 -18.92 -2.40
N PRO A 285 -13.69 -20.12 -3.01
CA PRO A 285 -14.09 -20.22 -4.41
C PRO A 285 -15.47 -19.61 -4.65
N LEU A 286 -16.38 -19.67 -3.67
CA LEU A 286 -17.67 -19.00 -3.75
C LEU A 286 -17.49 -17.47 -3.85
N GLN A 287 -16.62 -16.89 -3.03
CA GLN A 287 -16.28 -15.47 -3.10
C GLN A 287 -15.64 -15.10 -4.44
N LYS A 288 -14.75 -15.94 -4.97
CA LYS A 288 -14.15 -15.76 -6.31
C LYS A 288 -15.21 -15.76 -7.42
N TYR A 289 -16.19 -16.66 -7.33
CA TYR A 289 -17.31 -16.70 -8.27
C TYR A 289 -18.11 -15.39 -8.25
N PHE A 290 -18.53 -14.93 -7.06
CA PHE A 290 -19.25 -13.66 -6.93
C PHE A 290 -18.42 -12.49 -7.45
N PHE A 291 -17.12 -12.43 -7.12
CA PHE A 291 -16.23 -11.39 -7.61
C PHE A 291 -16.20 -11.35 -9.14
N LYS A 292 -16.11 -12.51 -9.81
CA LYS A 292 -16.11 -12.60 -11.28
C LYS A 292 -17.44 -12.10 -11.87
N VAL A 293 -18.57 -12.53 -11.32
CA VAL A 293 -19.91 -12.11 -11.78
C VAL A 293 -20.12 -10.61 -11.58
N ILE A 294 -19.80 -10.09 -10.40
CA ILE A 294 -19.92 -8.67 -10.07
C ILE A 294 -19.03 -7.84 -10.99
N SER A 295 -17.78 -8.26 -11.22
CA SER A 295 -16.84 -7.55 -12.09
C SER A 295 -17.33 -7.50 -13.54
N ALA A 296 -17.84 -8.61 -14.08
CA ALA A 296 -18.39 -8.64 -15.44
C ALA A 296 -19.63 -7.73 -15.59
N LEU A 297 -20.54 -7.75 -14.62
CA LEU A 297 -21.70 -6.83 -14.61
C LEU A 297 -21.27 -5.37 -14.48
N ARG A 298 -20.23 -5.10 -13.68
CA ARG A 298 -19.69 -3.76 -13.49
C ARG A 298 -19.03 -3.24 -14.78
N GLU A 299 -18.34 -4.10 -15.53
CA GLU A 299 -17.80 -3.74 -16.84
C GLU A 299 -18.92 -3.35 -17.82
N GLN A 300 -20.02 -4.11 -17.86
CA GLN A 300 -21.20 -3.76 -18.67
C GLN A 300 -21.81 -2.41 -18.24
N GLN A 301 -21.93 -2.19 -16.93
CA GLN A 301 -22.42 -0.92 -16.37
C GLN A 301 -21.52 0.26 -16.79
N THR A 302 -20.19 0.09 -16.74
CA THR A 302 -19.24 1.13 -17.17
C THR A 302 -19.41 1.46 -18.65
N LYS A 303 -19.57 0.46 -19.54
CA LYS A 303 -19.82 0.71 -20.98
C LYS A 303 -21.08 1.54 -21.23
N LEU A 304 -22.16 1.27 -20.50
CA LEU A 304 -23.40 2.07 -20.59
C LEU A 304 -23.22 3.49 -20.04
N THR A 305 -22.44 3.62 -18.95
CA THR A 305 -22.08 4.91 -18.37
C THR A 305 -21.28 5.76 -19.36
N ASP A 306 -20.27 5.16 -20.00
CA ASP A 306 -19.44 5.84 -21.01
C ASP A 306 -20.27 6.29 -22.20
N ARG A 307 -21.20 5.45 -22.69
CA ARG A 307 -22.14 5.83 -23.75
C ARG A 307 -23.02 7.01 -23.34
N ARG A 308 -23.59 6.99 -22.13
CA ARG A 308 -24.43 8.10 -21.62
C ARG A 308 -23.63 9.39 -21.53
N VAL A 309 -22.44 9.35 -20.94
CA VAL A 309 -21.56 10.53 -20.78
C VAL A 309 -21.14 11.07 -22.15
N LYS A 310 -20.85 10.20 -23.11
CA LYS A 310 -20.55 10.61 -24.49
C LYS A 310 -21.71 11.37 -25.13
N LEU A 311 -22.93 10.84 -25.07
CA LEU A 311 -24.14 11.52 -25.59
C LEU A 311 -24.35 12.88 -24.93
N GLN A 312 -24.16 12.97 -23.60
CA GLN A 312 -24.26 14.23 -22.86
C GLN A 312 -23.20 15.25 -23.30
N ASN A 313 -21.96 14.81 -23.56
CA ASN A 313 -20.90 15.69 -24.06
C ASN A 313 -21.19 16.19 -25.48
N GLU A 314 -21.67 15.32 -26.38
CA GLU A 314 -22.08 15.71 -27.75
C GLU A 314 -23.21 16.74 -27.71
N ALA A 315 -24.19 16.54 -26.82
CA ALA A 315 -25.28 17.48 -26.61
C ALA A 315 -24.83 18.86 -26.12
N LEU A 316 -23.92 18.89 -25.14
CA LEU A 316 -23.37 20.14 -24.61
C LEU A 316 -22.52 20.88 -25.65
N SER A 317 -21.71 20.14 -26.41
CA SER A 317 -20.92 20.72 -27.50
C SER A 317 -21.81 21.29 -28.61
N GLY A 318 -22.98 20.70 -28.86
CA GLY A 318 -23.96 21.11 -29.87
C GLY A 318 -25.14 21.94 -29.36
N VAL A 319 -25.08 22.49 -28.14
CA VAL A 319 -26.26 23.01 -27.42
C VAL A 319 -27.02 24.10 -28.20
N LYS A 320 -26.30 24.97 -28.92
CA LYS A 320 -26.91 26.03 -29.73
C LYS A 320 -27.76 25.46 -30.86
N ILE A 321 -27.29 24.42 -31.54
CA ILE A 321 -28.01 23.76 -32.65
C ILE A 321 -29.24 23.01 -32.10
N LEU A 322 -29.09 22.31 -30.97
CA LEU A 322 -30.20 21.63 -30.28
C LEU A 322 -31.33 22.59 -29.89
N LYS A 323 -30.97 23.75 -29.32
CA LYS A 323 -31.91 24.81 -28.92
C LYS A 323 -32.60 25.45 -30.13
N LEU A 324 -31.84 25.79 -31.18
CA LEU A 324 -32.38 26.40 -32.40
C LEU A 324 -33.38 25.49 -33.13
N ASN A 325 -33.20 24.17 -33.07
CA ASN A 325 -34.07 23.19 -33.71
C ASN A 325 -35.10 22.55 -32.75
N ALA A 326 -35.16 22.98 -31.49
CA ALA A 326 -36.02 22.41 -30.46
C ALA A 326 -35.90 20.86 -30.29
N TRP A 327 -34.70 20.29 -30.51
CA TRP A 327 -34.43 18.85 -30.45
C TRP A 327 -34.16 18.30 -29.03
N GLU A 328 -34.30 19.14 -28.00
CA GLU A 328 -33.99 18.80 -26.61
C GLU A 328 -34.74 17.58 -26.10
N GLU A 329 -36.03 17.49 -26.42
CA GLU A 329 -36.90 16.41 -25.95
C GLU A 329 -36.56 15.06 -26.61
N ALA A 330 -36.19 15.07 -27.89
CA ALA A 330 -35.78 13.86 -28.61
C ALA A 330 -34.48 13.30 -28.02
N LEU A 331 -33.49 14.18 -27.81
CA LEU A 331 -32.23 13.83 -27.17
C LEU A 331 -32.43 13.36 -25.72
N ARG A 332 -33.30 14.02 -24.95
CA ARG A 332 -33.63 13.62 -23.58
C ARG A 332 -34.10 12.17 -23.53
N ARG A 333 -35.01 11.78 -24.42
CA ARG A 333 -35.53 10.40 -24.50
C ARG A 333 -34.43 9.40 -24.83
N GLU A 334 -33.49 9.75 -25.72
CA GLU A 334 -32.36 8.89 -26.04
C GLU A 334 -31.43 8.68 -24.83
N VAL A 335 -31.11 9.75 -24.10
CA VAL A 335 -30.30 9.68 -22.87
C VAL A 335 -31.03 8.89 -21.78
N GLU A 336 -32.34 9.08 -21.62
CA GLU A 336 -33.17 8.35 -20.66
C GLU A 336 -33.25 6.86 -20.99
N ALA A 337 -33.31 6.47 -22.27
CA ALA A 337 -33.29 5.07 -22.69
C ALA A 337 -31.98 4.38 -22.25
N VAL A 338 -30.83 5.01 -22.53
CA VAL A 338 -29.51 4.50 -22.08
C VAL A 338 -29.44 4.46 -20.55
N ARG A 339 -29.97 5.49 -19.87
CA ARG A 339 -30.02 5.53 -18.40
C ARG A 339 -30.88 4.40 -17.83
N GLY A 340 -31.98 4.05 -18.47
CA GLY A 340 -32.83 2.93 -18.06
C GLY A 340 -32.08 1.59 -18.10
N GLU A 341 -31.32 1.33 -19.16
CA GLU A 341 -30.46 0.14 -19.27
C GLU A 341 -29.33 0.14 -18.24
N GLU A 342 -28.68 1.29 -18.04
CA GLU A 342 -27.64 1.49 -17.03
C GLU A 342 -28.18 1.16 -15.63
N MET A 343 -29.36 1.69 -15.28
CA MET A 343 -29.98 1.46 -13.98
C MET A 343 -30.40 0.01 -13.78
N ARG A 344 -30.90 -0.68 -14.81
CA ARG A 344 -31.18 -2.12 -14.74
C ARG A 344 -29.91 -2.94 -14.46
N THR A 345 -28.80 -2.57 -15.10
CA THR A 345 -27.51 -3.25 -14.88
C THR A 345 -26.93 -2.91 -13.50
N ALA A 346 -27.05 -1.65 -13.07
CA ALA A 346 -26.66 -1.20 -11.73
C ALA A 346 -27.45 -1.94 -10.64
N ALA A 347 -28.75 -2.16 -10.83
CA ALA A 347 -29.58 -2.95 -9.90
C ALA A 347 -29.09 -4.41 -9.81
N LYS A 348 -28.69 -5.03 -10.94
CA LYS A 348 -28.09 -6.37 -10.93
C LYS A 348 -26.78 -6.39 -10.15
N VAL A 349 -25.90 -5.41 -10.35
CA VAL A 349 -24.64 -5.27 -9.59
C VAL A 349 -24.92 -5.13 -8.10
N ALA A 350 -25.84 -4.25 -7.70
CA ALA A 350 -26.23 -4.03 -6.32
C ALA A 350 -26.79 -5.32 -5.68
N ASN A 351 -27.68 -6.03 -6.37
CA ASN A 351 -28.26 -7.27 -5.87
C ASN A 351 -27.20 -8.37 -5.69
N LYS A 352 -26.27 -8.52 -6.64
CA LYS A 352 -25.15 -9.49 -6.51
C LYS A 352 -24.18 -9.12 -5.39
N ASN A 353 -23.92 -7.83 -5.19
CA ASN A 353 -23.14 -7.34 -4.04
C ASN A 353 -23.84 -7.62 -2.71
N ALA A 354 -25.16 -7.42 -2.63
CA ALA A 354 -25.96 -7.71 -1.45
C ALA A 354 -25.91 -9.21 -1.13
N MET A 355 -26.13 -10.08 -2.12
CA MET A 355 -26.01 -11.53 -1.96
C MET A 355 -24.62 -11.95 -1.44
N ASN A 356 -23.54 -11.44 -2.06
CA ASN A 356 -22.18 -11.71 -1.61
C ASN A 356 -21.96 -11.24 -0.17
N SER A 357 -22.38 -10.01 0.15
CA SER A 357 -22.23 -9.44 1.50
C SER A 357 -23.00 -10.23 2.55
N SER A 358 -24.22 -10.69 2.24
CA SER A 358 -25.01 -11.55 3.12
C SER A 358 -24.32 -12.87 3.41
N ILE A 359 -23.86 -13.59 2.38
CA ILE A 359 -23.12 -14.86 2.56
C ILE A 359 -21.86 -14.63 3.40
N MET A 360 -21.16 -13.53 3.12
CA MET A 360 -19.95 -13.17 3.84
C MET A 360 -20.25 -12.81 5.30
N ASN A 361 -21.32 -12.09 5.62
CA ASN A 361 -21.68 -11.76 7.01
C ASN A 361 -22.15 -13.00 7.78
N THR A 362 -22.83 -13.95 7.12
CA THR A 362 -23.25 -15.22 7.73
C THR A 362 -22.12 -16.24 7.83
N GLY A 363 -21.00 -16.05 7.13
CA GLY A 363 -19.84 -16.95 7.08
C GLY A 363 -19.36 -17.46 8.46
N PRO A 364 -19.08 -16.57 9.45
CA PRO A 364 -18.66 -17.00 10.79
C PRO A 364 -19.68 -17.90 11.47
N THR A 365 -20.98 -17.64 11.29
CA THR A 365 -22.06 -18.46 11.82
C THR A 365 -22.09 -19.85 11.18
N LEU A 366 -21.91 -19.94 9.86
CA LEU A 366 -21.84 -21.23 9.14
C LEU A 366 -20.65 -22.07 9.61
N VAL A 367 -19.49 -21.42 9.79
CA VAL A 367 -18.27 -22.08 10.28
C VAL A 367 -18.45 -22.59 11.70
N ALA A 368 -19.00 -21.75 12.59
CA ALA A 368 -19.31 -22.13 13.96
C ALA A 368 -20.32 -23.29 14.03
N LEU A 369 -21.39 -23.22 13.23
CA LEU A 369 -22.40 -24.27 13.16
C LEU A 369 -21.79 -25.60 12.76
N ALA A 370 -20.96 -25.63 11.70
CA ALA A 370 -20.29 -26.85 11.26
C ALA A 370 -19.33 -27.40 12.33
N ALA A 371 -18.47 -26.54 12.89
CA ALA A 371 -17.51 -26.95 13.92
C ALA A 371 -18.21 -27.51 15.17
N PHE A 372 -19.21 -26.82 15.70
CA PHE A 372 -19.91 -27.25 16.91
C PHE A 372 -20.84 -28.45 16.68
N SER A 373 -21.41 -28.59 15.47
CA SER A 373 -22.15 -29.80 15.10
C SER A 373 -21.24 -31.03 15.12
N ILE A 374 -20.01 -30.93 14.62
CA ILE A 374 -19.02 -32.02 14.69
C ILE A 374 -18.59 -32.26 16.14
N TYR A 375 -18.36 -31.20 16.90
CA TYR A 375 -17.90 -31.29 18.29
C TYR A 375 -18.92 -31.98 19.21
N ALA A 376 -20.20 -31.58 19.18
CA ALA A 376 -21.22 -32.21 20.03
C ALA A 376 -21.81 -33.48 19.40
N GLY A 377 -22.03 -33.50 18.09
CA GLY A 377 -22.68 -34.63 17.42
C GLY A 377 -21.74 -35.83 17.24
N VAL A 378 -20.56 -35.60 16.66
CA VAL A 378 -19.62 -36.67 16.32
C VAL A 378 -18.72 -37.01 17.51
N MET A 379 -18.12 -36.00 18.15
CA MET A 379 -17.19 -36.25 19.26
C MET A 379 -17.88 -36.45 20.61
N ARG A 380 -19.19 -36.18 20.70
CA ARG A 380 -19.98 -36.28 21.94
C ARG A 380 -19.34 -35.57 23.14
N LYS A 381 -18.70 -34.43 22.89
CA LYS A 381 -18.07 -33.61 23.94
C LYS A 381 -19.04 -32.57 24.49
N GLU A 382 -18.89 -32.26 25.78
CA GLU A 382 -19.69 -31.24 26.45
C GLU A 382 -19.38 -29.84 25.94
N MET A 383 -20.45 -29.09 25.65
CA MET A 383 -20.41 -27.73 25.13
C MET A 383 -20.13 -26.70 26.23
N LEU A 384 -18.90 -26.68 26.74
CA LEU A 384 -18.49 -25.73 27.78
C LEU A 384 -18.36 -24.29 27.24
N PRO A 385 -18.92 -23.27 27.93
CA PRO A 385 -18.76 -21.86 27.55
C PRO A 385 -17.30 -21.44 27.37
N SER A 386 -16.41 -21.92 28.25
CA SER A 386 -14.97 -21.67 28.22
C SER A 386 -14.25 -22.23 26.99
N VAL A 387 -14.91 -23.06 26.19
CA VAL A 387 -14.40 -23.64 24.94
C VAL A 387 -15.07 -22.98 23.73
N ILE A 388 -16.38 -22.80 23.79
CA ILE A 388 -17.19 -22.31 22.67
C ILE A 388 -16.89 -20.85 22.36
N PHE A 389 -16.92 -19.97 23.36
CA PHE A 389 -16.73 -18.53 23.15
C PHE A 389 -15.33 -18.18 22.61
N PRO A 390 -14.22 -18.69 23.19
CA PRO A 390 -12.90 -18.51 22.59
C PRO A 390 -12.81 -19.06 21.17
N SER A 391 -13.42 -20.22 20.89
CA SER A 391 -13.40 -20.81 19.55
C SER A 391 -14.14 -19.94 18.52
N LEU A 392 -15.27 -19.34 18.88
CA LEU A 392 -15.99 -18.37 18.05
C LEU A 392 -15.11 -17.15 17.72
N THR A 393 -14.43 -16.61 18.72
CA THR A 393 -13.49 -15.50 18.53
C THR A 393 -12.35 -15.89 17.59
N LEU A 394 -11.75 -17.07 17.78
CA LEU A 394 -10.65 -17.57 16.95
C LEU A 394 -11.09 -17.79 15.49
N PHE A 395 -12.27 -18.36 15.24
CA PHE A 395 -12.81 -18.48 13.87
C PHE A 395 -13.04 -17.10 13.23
N SER A 396 -13.57 -16.13 13.97
CA SER A 396 -13.74 -14.76 13.46
C SER A 396 -12.40 -14.12 13.07
N LEU A 397 -11.37 -14.31 13.90
CA LEU A 397 -10.01 -13.80 13.65
C LEU A 397 -9.31 -14.50 12.47
N LEU A 398 -9.51 -15.80 12.30
CA LEU A 398 -8.93 -16.60 11.20
C LEU A 398 -9.45 -16.18 9.82
N ARG A 399 -10.63 -15.57 9.77
CA ARG A 399 -11.25 -15.14 8.51
C ARG A 399 -10.41 -14.12 7.74
N PHE A 400 -9.90 -13.10 8.42
CA PHE A 400 -9.15 -12.02 7.78
C PHE A 400 -7.92 -12.55 7.03
N PRO A 401 -6.99 -13.30 7.64
CA PRO A 401 -5.86 -13.85 6.91
C PRO A 401 -6.34 -14.77 5.79
N VAL A 402 -7.28 -15.69 6.01
CA VAL A 402 -7.72 -16.64 4.95
C VAL A 402 -8.32 -15.93 3.72
N MET A 403 -9.14 -14.89 3.91
CA MET A 403 -9.77 -14.17 2.80
C MET A 403 -8.87 -13.13 2.15
N PHE A 404 -8.01 -12.47 2.92
CA PHE A 404 -7.18 -11.36 2.44
C PHE A 404 -5.84 -11.81 1.86
N TYR A 405 -5.33 -12.99 2.25
CA TYR A 405 -4.04 -13.49 1.82
C TYR A 405 -3.88 -13.65 0.30
N PRO A 406 -4.88 -14.17 -0.46
CA PRO A 406 -4.76 -14.26 -1.92
C PRO A 406 -4.58 -12.89 -2.58
N ARG A 407 -5.25 -11.86 -2.05
CA ARG A 407 -5.11 -10.48 -2.54
C ARG A 407 -3.71 -9.93 -2.27
N CYS A 408 -3.13 -10.24 -1.11
CA CYS A 408 -1.75 -9.86 -0.79
C CYS A 408 -0.77 -10.48 -1.79
N LEU A 409 -0.94 -11.75 -2.14
CA LEU A 409 -0.10 -12.44 -3.13
C LEU A 409 -0.18 -11.76 -4.51
N SER A 410 -1.38 -11.38 -4.97
CA SER A 410 -1.54 -10.66 -6.23
C SER A 410 -0.82 -9.30 -6.22
N LEU A 411 -0.96 -8.52 -5.14
CA LEU A 411 -0.26 -7.24 -5.00
C LEU A 411 1.26 -7.41 -4.99
N CYS A 412 1.76 -8.48 -4.39
CA CYS A 412 3.18 -8.82 -4.42
C CYS A 412 3.66 -9.17 -5.83
N ALA A 413 2.88 -9.96 -6.57
CA ALA A 413 3.18 -10.28 -7.96
C ALA A 413 3.25 -9.03 -8.85
N ASP A 414 2.28 -8.11 -8.69
CA ASP A 414 2.26 -6.85 -9.43
C ASP A 414 3.47 -5.97 -9.11
N ALA A 415 3.87 -5.90 -7.84
CA ALA A 415 5.06 -5.16 -7.41
C ALA A 415 6.36 -5.81 -7.92
N ILE A 416 6.44 -7.14 -7.99
CA ILE A 416 7.59 -7.86 -8.58
C ILE A 416 7.70 -7.53 -10.06
N VAL A 417 6.58 -7.51 -10.81
CA VAL A 417 6.59 -7.12 -12.22
C VAL A 417 7.03 -5.66 -12.39
N ALA A 418 6.53 -4.75 -11.54
CA ALA A 418 6.96 -3.35 -11.53
C ALA A 418 8.48 -3.20 -11.25
N LEU A 419 9.01 -3.96 -10.28
CA LEU A 419 10.45 -3.99 -9.99
C LEU A 419 11.27 -4.48 -11.20
N ARG A 420 10.81 -5.52 -11.90
CA ARG A 420 11.49 -6.01 -13.12
C ARG A 420 11.53 -4.93 -14.20
N ARG A 421 10.42 -4.24 -14.43
CA ARG A 421 10.33 -3.15 -15.40
C ARG A 421 11.28 -1.99 -15.05
N LEU A 422 11.26 -1.55 -13.80
CA LEU A 422 12.16 -0.51 -13.30
C LEU A 422 13.63 -0.93 -13.45
N GLN A 423 13.96 -2.19 -13.14
CA GLN A 423 15.31 -2.69 -13.29
C GLN A 423 15.78 -2.68 -14.75
N THR A 424 14.95 -3.16 -15.69
CA THR A 424 15.26 -3.08 -17.12
C THR A 424 15.49 -1.63 -17.56
N TYR A 425 14.66 -0.70 -17.09
CA TYR A 425 14.82 0.72 -17.36
C TYR A 425 16.14 1.30 -16.81
N PHE A 426 16.53 0.93 -15.59
CA PHE A 426 17.79 1.39 -15.00
C PHE A 426 19.04 0.82 -15.69
N LEU A 427 18.93 -0.28 -16.44
CA LEU A 427 20.03 -0.88 -17.20
C LEU A 427 20.19 -0.28 -18.61
N LEU A 428 19.28 0.60 -19.06
CA LEU A 428 19.39 1.25 -20.37
C LEU A 428 20.68 2.08 -20.49
N PRO A 429 21.27 2.15 -21.70
CA PRO A 429 22.56 2.81 -21.93
C PRO A 429 22.49 4.31 -21.68
N GLU A 430 23.39 4.80 -20.83
CA GLU A 430 23.56 6.21 -20.52
C GLU A 430 24.42 6.92 -21.56
N ALA A 431 24.20 8.22 -21.74
CA ALA A 431 25.06 9.05 -22.55
C ALA A 431 26.46 9.08 -21.91
N LEU A 432 27.50 8.90 -22.72
CA LEU A 432 28.87 9.14 -22.28
C LEU A 432 28.97 10.56 -21.73
N ALA A 433 29.63 10.73 -20.58
CA ALA A 433 29.83 12.05 -19.99
C ALA A 433 30.71 12.89 -20.93
N THR A 434 30.10 13.69 -21.80
CA THR A 434 30.80 14.58 -22.74
C THR A 434 31.34 15.84 -22.06
N THR A 435 31.36 15.92 -20.72
CA THR A 435 32.09 16.94 -19.99
C THR A 435 33.59 16.61 -20.05
N ILE A 436 34.17 16.78 -21.23
CA ILE A 436 35.59 17.08 -21.34
C ILE A 436 35.71 18.48 -20.72
N GLU A 437 36.33 18.59 -19.54
CA GLU A 437 36.91 19.86 -19.13
C GLU A 437 37.94 20.22 -20.20
N LEU A 438 37.52 20.99 -21.22
CA LEU A 438 38.44 21.54 -22.19
C LEU A 438 39.44 22.37 -21.37
N PRO A 439 40.74 22.02 -21.36
CA PRO A 439 41.72 22.86 -20.71
C PRO A 439 41.58 24.24 -21.36
N ALA A 440 41.38 25.27 -20.53
CA ALA A 440 41.31 26.65 -20.98
C ALA A 440 42.66 27.01 -21.63
N ARG A 441 42.83 26.66 -22.90
CA ARG A 441 43.98 27.04 -23.71
C ARG A 441 43.72 28.46 -24.19
N VAL A 442 44.03 29.40 -23.31
CA VAL A 442 44.25 30.79 -23.71
C VAL A 442 45.64 30.81 -24.32
N ASP A 443 45.72 30.77 -25.66
CA ASP A 443 46.98 31.08 -26.36
C ASP A 443 47.28 32.56 -26.13
N GLY A 444 48.16 32.83 -25.16
CA GLY A 444 48.48 34.20 -24.74
C GLY A 444 49.65 34.27 -23.76
N LYS A 445 50.87 34.22 -24.34
CA LYS A 445 52.17 34.56 -23.75
C LYS A 445 52.70 33.66 -22.61
N VAL A 446 53.79 32.99 -22.96
CA VAL A 446 54.80 32.42 -22.07
C VAL A 446 55.12 33.40 -20.93
N ASN A 447 54.94 32.94 -19.68
CA ASN A 447 55.72 33.47 -18.56
C ASN A 447 56.28 32.31 -17.75
N LYS A 448 57.61 32.28 -17.62
CA LYS A 448 58.37 31.28 -16.86
C LYS A 448 58.13 31.52 -15.37
N GLY A 449 57.65 30.50 -14.65
CA GLY A 449 57.58 30.50 -13.19
C GLY A 449 56.80 29.30 -12.68
N GLY A 450 57.52 28.30 -12.15
CA GLY A 450 56.97 26.98 -11.86
C GLY A 450 56.01 26.92 -10.67
N THR A 451 55.13 25.92 -10.69
CA THR A 451 54.87 24.94 -9.64
C THR A 451 53.90 23.89 -10.20
N LYS A 452 54.21 22.61 -10.00
CA LYS A 452 53.36 21.46 -10.40
C LYS A 452 52.25 21.22 -9.36
N PRO A 453 51.07 20.74 -9.80
CA PRO A 453 50.33 19.72 -9.04
C PRO A 453 50.28 18.38 -9.79
N MET A 454 50.04 17.32 -9.01
CA MET A 454 50.22 15.90 -9.31
C MET A 454 49.39 15.33 -10.49
N SER A 455 49.99 14.32 -11.13
CA SER A 455 49.39 13.27 -11.97
C SER A 455 48.06 12.74 -11.40
N GLY A 456 47.02 12.40 -12.16
CA GLY A 456 47.00 11.86 -13.52
C GLY A 456 46.43 10.43 -13.48
N VAL A 457 45.11 10.27 -13.67
CA VAL A 457 44.49 8.99 -14.04
C VAL A 457 44.27 9.05 -15.54
N ALA A 458 45.12 8.36 -16.29
CA ALA A 458 44.99 8.20 -17.73
C ALA A 458 44.11 6.98 -18.02
N VAL A 459 43.01 7.18 -18.74
CA VAL A 459 42.27 6.10 -19.41
C VAL A 459 42.60 6.22 -20.90
N ALA A 460 43.33 5.24 -21.42
CA ALA A 460 43.67 5.15 -22.83
C ALA A 460 42.43 4.74 -23.64
N ALA A 461 42.06 5.55 -24.63
CA ALA A 461 41.09 5.21 -25.65
C ALA A 461 41.86 4.88 -26.94
N THR A 462 41.83 3.61 -27.35
CA THR A 462 42.34 3.18 -28.65
C THR A 462 41.20 3.33 -29.67
N VAL A 463 41.26 4.40 -30.47
CA VAL A 463 40.42 4.56 -31.65
C VAL A 463 41.17 3.94 -32.83
N VAL A 464 40.69 2.81 -33.33
CA VAL A 464 41.07 2.31 -34.66
C VAL A 464 40.01 2.81 -35.63
N GLY A 465 40.40 3.81 -36.41
CA GLY A 465 39.63 4.34 -37.53
C GLY A 465 40.58 5.03 -38.50
N GLY A 466 40.83 4.38 -39.63
CA GLY A 466 41.54 4.94 -40.78
C GLY A 466 40.96 4.30 -42.03
N GLY A 467 40.28 5.12 -42.84
CA GLY A 467 39.63 4.74 -44.08
C GLY A 467 40.49 4.95 -45.33
N ASP A 468 39.92 4.47 -46.43
CA ASP A 468 40.06 4.81 -47.85
C ASP A 468 41.46 4.96 -48.47
N GLY A 469 41.75 3.97 -49.33
CA GLY A 469 42.53 4.03 -50.56
C GLY A 469 41.94 3.02 -51.54
#